data_AF-A0A9X3N3Q8-F1
#
_entry.id   AF-A0A9X3N3Q8-F1
#
_cell.length_a   1.000
_cell.length_b   1.000
_cell.length_c   1.000
_cell.angle_alpha   90.00
_cell.angle_beta   90.00
_cell.angle_gamma   90.00
#
_symmetry.space_group_name_H-M   'P 1'
#
loop_
_entity.id
_entity.type
_entity.pdbx_description
1 polymer ?
#
loop_
_entity_poly.entity_id
_entity_poly.type
_entity_poly.pdbx_seq_one_letter_code
_entity_poly.pdbx_strand_id
1 'polypeptide(L)'
;MRTLAVLLGLIATVAGAYGGFLLMREVGPGDLSNSYGRGTTAIDGNLLESRNFARVVEALERDLGPDGRISNLNVELLEATATGVVDGRRVSIRIDANGNSEKNEFGDALPTGTIPVSKIDPAALDVLREAAVKETGEPVKNVTLYGGNRQWTVYMLRGEPDSFVANLNGTGLRLSGEENPDPLGGAPDSLLRAKNLQKVLDAAAKEGSRLLDLTLWPERASVQVEKGGRAVSLQFGFDAELTSRDVNALNGAQTTSIPLSRVDARAVERMAKSKYAKGLKGAMYAILRPQPIEGTPQWLLYLPEGSDPPYITANLKGRGVSWPGRG
;
A
#
# COMPACT_ATOMS: atom_id res chain seq x y z
N MET A 1 24.91 59.83 -28.75
CA MET A 1 23.53 59.54 -28.27
C MET A 1 23.26 58.04 -28.06
N ARG A 2 23.63 57.14 -28.99
CA ARG A 2 23.42 55.68 -28.81
C ARG A 2 24.10 55.08 -27.57
N THR A 3 25.33 55.48 -27.27
CA THR A 3 26.09 54.97 -26.11
C THR A 3 25.47 55.38 -24.77
N LEU A 4 24.89 56.59 -24.70
CA LEU A 4 24.23 57.10 -23.49
C LEU A 4 22.92 56.36 -23.22
N ALA A 5 22.17 56.04 -24.27
CA ALA A 5 20.93 55.26 -24.17
C ALA A 5 21.19 53.82 -23.73
N VAL A 6 22.27 53.20 -24.22
CA VAL A 6 22.71 51.85 -23.78
C VAL A 6 23.10 51.89 -22.30
N LEU A 7 23.84 52.91 -21.86
CA LEU A 7 24.27 53.04 -20.47
C LEU A 7 23.10 53.27 -19.51
N LEU A 8 22.13 54.11 -19.91
CA LEU A 8 20.89 54.34 -19.15
C LEU A 8 20.02 53.08 -19.10
N GLY A 9 19.93 52.33 -20.20
CA GLY A 9 19.25 51.04 -20.23
C GLY A 9 19.88 50.05 -19.25
N LEU A 10 21.20 49.96 -19.23
CA LEU A 10 21.93 49.04 -18.36
C LEU A 10 21.79 49.41 -16.88
N ILE A 11 21.85 50.71 -16.56
CA ILE A 11 21.60 51.21 -15.19
C ILE A 11 20.17 50.91 -14.76
N ALA A 12 19.17 51.11 -15.65
CA ALA A 12 17.78 50.79 -15.34
C ALA A 12 17.56 49.28 -15.14
N THR A 13 18.23 48.42 -15.91
CA THR A 13 18.17 46.96 -15.73
C THR A 13 18.80 46.53 -14.40
N VAL A 14 19.96 47.08 -14.04
CA VAL A 14 20.62 46.79 -12.75
C VAL A 14 19.78 47.30 -11.59
N ALA A 15 19.22 48.50 -11.68
CA ALA A 15 18.33 49.06 -10.66
C ALA A 15 17.02 48.26 -10.53
N GLY A 16 16.45 47.80 -11.64
CA GLY A 16 15.26 46.93 -11.65
C GLY A 16 15.52 45.55 -11.06
N ALA A 17 16.66 44.93 -11.39
CA ALA A 17 17.07 43.65 -10.83
C ALA A 17 17.38 43.75 -9.32
N TYR A 18 18.02 44.84 -8.90
CA TYR A 18 18.29 45.12 -7.49
C TYR A 18 17.01 45.43 -6.70
N GLY A 19 16.09 46.19 -7.28
CA GLY A 19 14.76 46.45 -6.70
C GLY A 19 13.93 45.18 -6.58
N GLY A 20 13.95 44.31 -7.60
CA GLY A 20 13.33 42.99 -7.56
C GLY A 20 13.93 42.08 -6.49
N PHE A 21 15.26 42.08 -6.35
CA PHE A 21 15.96 41.35 -5.28
C PHE A 21 15.60 41.86 -3.88
N LEU A 22 15.53 43.18 -3.67
CA LEU A 22 15.13 43.75 -2.39
C LEU A 22 13.67 43.42 -2.05
N LEU A 23 12.74 43.51 -3.02
CA LEU A 23 11.36 43.08 -2.83
C LEU A 23 11.27 41.57 -2.55
N MET A 24 12.02 40.72 -3.24
CA MET A 24 12.07 39.28 -2.93
C MET A 24 12.73 38.96 -1.60
N ARG A 25 13.59 39.85 -1.08
CA ARG A 25 14.20 39.71 0.25
C ARG A 25 13.25 40.19 1.35
N GLU A 26 12.49 41.24 1.09
CA GLU A 26 11.51 41.83 2.01
C GLU A 26 10.21 41.01 2.07
N VAL A 27 9.84 40.37 0.97
CA VAL A 27 8.72 39.41 0.84
C VAL A 27 9.25 37.97 0.70
N GLY A 28 10.49 37.71 1.13
CA GLY A 28 11.10 36.39 1.03
C GLY A 28 10.25 35.30 1.67
N PRO A 29 10.46 34.00 1.32
CA PRO A 29 9.79 32.92 2.03
C PRO A 29 9.97 33.18 3.52
N GLY A 30 8.87 33.26 4.26
CA GLY A 30 8.85 33.80 5.62
C GLY A 30 9.98 33.23 6.47
N ASP A 31 10.43 33.98 7.49
CA ASP A 31 11.43 33.46 8.42
C ASP A 31 10.89 32.19 9.11
N LEU A 32 11.33 31.05 8.60
CA LEU A 32 10.94 29.71 9.03
C LEU A 32 11.96 29.13 10.02
N SER A 33 12.92 29.92 10.50
CA SER A 33 13.97 29.45 11.43
C SER A 33 13.41 28.92 12.76
N ASN A 34 12.19 29.30 13.13
CA ASN A 34 11.48 28.82 14.32
C ASN A 34 10.38 27.80 13.99
N SER A 35 10.31 27.29 12.75
CA SER A 35 9.38 26.23 12.38
C SER A 35 10.01 24.87 12.63
N TYR A 36 9.22 23.95 13.20
CA TYR A 36 9.63 22.56 13.40
C TYR A 36 10.24 21.98 12.10
N GLY A 37 11.48 21.49 12.19
CA GLY A 37 12.20 20.89 11.06
C GLY A 37 12.81 21.83 10.02
N ARG A 38 12.94 23.15 10.26
CA ARG A 38 13.63 24.10 9.35
C ARG A 38 14.70 24.93 10.04
N GLY A 39 15.86 25.12 9.38
CA GLY A 39 17.07 25.77 9.94
C GLY A 39 18.36 25.22 9.29
N THR A 40 19.53 25.38 9.94
CA THR A 40 20.80 24.73 9.54
C THR A 40 20.72 23.19 9.45
N THR A 41 19.64 22.63 9.99
CA THR A 41 19.18 21.25 9.89
C THR A 41 18.68 20.83 8.50
N ALA A 42 18.44 21.79 7.58
CA ALA A 42 18.00 21.52 6.21
C ALA A 42 19.15 21.22 5.22
N ILE A 43 20.40 21.36 5.63
CA ILE A 43 21.55 21.35 4.70
C ILE A 43 21.90 19.93 4.20
N ASP A 44 21.61 18.88 5.00
CA ASP A 44 21.83 17.46 4.62
C ASP A 44 20.54 16.60 4.67
N GLY A 45 19.39 17.25 4.89
CA GLY A 45 18.17 16.65 5.44
C GLY A 45 17.14 16.10 4.45
N ASN A 46 17.53 15.73 3.23
CA ASN A 46 16.58 15.23 2.23
C ASN A 46 15.97 13.89 2.65
N LEU A 47 14.75 13.88 3.17
CA LEU A 47 14.03 12.67 3.59
C LEU A 47 13.59 11.78 2.42
N LEU A 48 13.70 12.23 1.16
CA LEU A 48 13.44 11.40 -0.02
C LEU A 48 14.65 10.52 -0.42
N GLU A 49 15.69 10.47 0.41
CA GLU A 49 16.82 9.55 0.30
C GLU A 49 16.72 8.46 1.36
N SER A 50 16.98 7.20 0.97
CA SER A 50 16.85 6.04 1.86
C SER A 50 17.59 6.21 3.20
N ARG A 51 18.82 6.73 3.16
CA ARG A 51 19.67 6.98 4.35
C ARG A 51 19.05 7.92 5.38
N ASN A 52 18.28 8.90 4.91
CA ASN A 52 17.64 9.90 5.76
C ASN A 52 16.24 9.42 6.15
N PHE A 53 15.54 8.73 5.25
CA PHE A 53 14.24 8.12 5.52
C PHE A 53 14.30 6.99 6.55
N ALA A 54 15.44 6.30 6.68
CA ALA A 54 15.65 5.36 7.77
C ALA A 54 15.36 6.00 9.15
N ARG A 55 15.67 7.29 9.33
CA ARG A 55 15.36 8.04 10.57
C ARG A 55 13.87 8.24 10.78
N VAL A 56 13.10 8.34 9.69
CA VAL A 56 11.63 8.39 9.76
C VAL A 56 11.09 7.05 10.23
N VAL A 57 11.59 5.94 9.67
CA VAL A 57 11.19 4.59 10.10
C VAL A 57 11.56 4.36 11.58
N GLU A 58 12.77 4.71 12.00
CA GLU A 58 13.21 4.61 13.40
C GLU A 58 12.34 5.46 14.35
N ALA A 59 11.98 6.69 13.95
CA ALA A 59 11.10 7.55 14.73
C ALA A 59 9.69 6.97 14.85
N LEU A 60 9.16 6.37 13.78
CA LEU A 60 7.86 5.68 13.81
C LEU A 60 7.89 4.45 14.71
N GLU A 61 8.94 3.63 14.66
CA GLU A 61 9.10 2.46 15.53
C GLU A 61 9.20 2.88 17.01
N ARG A 62 9.95 3.94 17.31
CA ARG A 62 10.05 4.52 18.65
C ARG A 62 8.70 4.98 19.19
N ASP A 63 7.93 5.70 18.37
CA ASP A 63 6.72 6.40 18.83
C ASP A 63 5.45 5.52 18.81
N LEU A 64 5.42 4.52 17.94
CA LEU A 64 4.31 3.56 17.79
C LEU A 64 4.56 2.23 18.51
N GLY A 65 5.82 1.91 18.83
CA GLY A 65 6.21 0.64 19.44
C GLY A 65 6.41 -0.50 18.43
N PRO A 66 6.77 -1.71 18.91
CA PRO A 66 7.16 -2.84 18.05
C PRO A 66 6.01 -3.38 17.18
N ASP A 67 4.77 -3.24 17.64
CA ASP A 67 3.56 -3.60 16.88
C ASP A 67 2.93 -2.37 16.21
N GLY A 68 3.66 -1.27 16.14
CA GLY A 68 3.24 0.00 15.61
C GLY A 68 2.75 -0.11 14.17
N ARG A 69 1.59 0.47 13.89
CA ARG A 69 0.98 0.46 12.55
C ARG A 69 0.63 1.85 12.08
N ILE A 70 0.79 2.07 10.78
CA ILE A 70 0.39 3.32 10.11
C ILE A 70 -0.72 3.07 9.10
N SER A 71 -1.70 3.97 9.05
CA SER A 71 -2.72 4.03 8.00
C SER A 71 -2.30 4.94 6.85
N ASN A 72 -1.48 5.94 7.15
CA ASN A 72 -0.97 6.90 6.17
C ASN A 72 0.44 7.35 6.55
N LEU A 73 1.29 7.56 5.56
CA LEU A 73 2.58 8.23 5.68
C LEU A 73 2.77 9.13 4.46
N ASN A 74 3.00 10.42 4.67
CA ASN A 74 3.42 11.37 3.64
C ASN A 74 4.86 11.80 3.95
N VAL A 75 5.75 11.64 2.99
CA VAL A 75 7.17 12.01 3.10
C VAL A 75 7.46 13.10 2.08
N GLU A 76 7.82 14.28 2.59
CA GLU A 76 8.27 15.42 1.81
C GLU A 76 9.78 15.60 1.98
N LEU A 77 10.36 16.60 1.34
CA LEU A 77 11.81 16.82 1.35
C LEU A 77 12.40 16.97 2.76
N LEU A 78 11.69 17.66 3.68
CA LEU A 78 12.23 18.06 4.98
C LEU A 78 11.39 17.58 6.17
N GLU A 79 10.25 16.96 5.90
CA GLU A 79 9.36 16.46 6.94
C GLU A 79 8.57 15.25 6.47
N ALA A 80 8.18 14.41 7.43
CA ALA A 80 7.23 13.34 7.22
C ALA A 80 6.07 13.47 8.21
N THR A 81 4.88 13.09 7.76
CA THR A 81 3.69 13.02 8.61
C THR A 81 3.06 11.65 8.48
N ALA A 82 2.77 11.02 9.61
CA ALA A 82 2.17 9.70 9.66
C ALA A 82 0.93 9.70 10.56
N THR A 83 -0.07 8.93 10.14
CA THR A 83 -1.21 8.60 10.99
C THR A 83 -1.08 7.13 11.36
N GLY A 84 -1.03 6.84 12.66
CA GLY A 84 -0.89 5.48 13.18
C GLY A 84 -1.88 5.16 14.29
N VAL A 85 -1.71 3.95 14.84
CA VAL A 85 -2.50 3.46 15.97
C VAL A 85 -1.56 2.99 17.08
N VAL A 86 -1.80 3.46 18.30
CA VAL A 86 -1.11 3.03 19.53
C VAL A 86 -2.17 2.77 20.59
N ASP A 87 -2.17 1.59 21.19
CA ASP A 87 -3.11 1.20 22.26
C ASP A 87 -4.59 1.47 21.92
N GLY A 88 -4.98 1.26 20.65
CA GLY A 88 -6.34 1.50 20.17
C GLY A 88 -6.71 2.97 19.94
N ARG A 89 -5.77 3.90 20.11
CA ARG A 89 -5.93 5.32 19.81
C ARG A 89 -5.26 5.70 18.51
N ARG A 90 -5.87 6.65 17.80
CA ARG A 90 -5.27 7.22 16.61
C ARG A 90 -4.26 8.28 17.01
N VAL A 91 -3.08 8.23 16.42
CA VAL A 91 -2.01 9.19 16.66
C VAL A 91 -1.55 9.80 15.34
N SER A 92 -1.26 11.09 15.35
CA SER A 92 -0.54 11.77 14.28
C SER A 92 0.90 12.00 14.76
N ILE A 93 1.86 11.66 13.92
CA ILE A 93 3.28 11.81 14.20
C ILE A 93 3.87 12.68 13.08
N ARG A 94 4.46 13.82 13.46
CA ARG A 94 5.25 14.67 12.56
C ARG A 94 6.73 14.44 12.84
N ILE A 95 7.51 14.21 11.80
CA ILE A 95 8.94 13.85 11.91
C ILE A 95 9.73 14.83 11.05
N ASP A 96 10.80 15.40 11.62
CA ASP A 96 11.69 16.30 10.88
C ASP A 96 12.84 15.54 10.18
N ALA A 97 13.63 16.27 9.38
CA ALA A 97 14.80 15.75 8.69
C ALA A 97 15.88 15.08 9.59
N ASN A 98 15.86 15.34 10.91
CA ASN A 98 16.78 14.74 11.87
C ASN A 98 16.20 13.49 12.55
N GLY A 99 14.93 13.15 12.31
CA GLY A 99 14.24 12.07 13.00
C GLY A 99 13.68 12.47 14.37
N ASN A 100 13.64 13.76 14.69
CA ASN A 100 12.87 14.22 15.85
C ASN A 100 11.39 14.07 15.51
N SER A 101 10.59 13.67 16.50
CA SER A 101 9.16 13.49 16.31
C SER A 101 8.30 14.28 17.31
N GLU A 102 7.17 14.76 16.82
CA GLU A 102 6.06 15.30 17.60
C GLU A 102 4.84 14.39 17.44
N LYS A 103 4.35 13.84 18.55
CA LYS A 103 3.22 12.92 18.61
C LYS A 103 2.00 13.61 19.21
N ASN A 104 0.87 13.53 18.52
CA ASN A 104 -0.41 14.07 18.96
C ASN A 104 -1.51 12.99 18.89
N GLU A 105 -2.24 12.78 19.98
CA GLU A 105 -3.33 11.80 20.04
C GLU A 105 -4.67 12.42 19.63
N PHE A 106 -5.42 11.76 18.76
CA PHE A 106 -6.71 12.24 18.26
C PHE A 106 -7.76 11.13 18.28
N GLY A 107 -8.34 10.89 19.45
CA GLY A 107 -9.54 10.06 19.63
C GLY A 107 -9.35 8.56 19.38
N ASP A 108 -10.47 7.85 19.33
CA ASP A 108 -10.53 6.40 19.15
C ASP A 108 -10.17 6.00 17.72
N ALA A 109 -9.39 4.92 17.58
CA ALA A 109 -9.05 4.40 16.27
C ALA A 109 -10.17 3.52 15.70
N LEU A 110 -10.54 3.78 14.45
CA LEU A 110 -11.04 2.74 13.55
C LEU A 110 -9.82 2.21 12.77
N PRO A 111 -9.28 1.03 13.12
CA PRO A 111 -8.09 0.50 12.48
C PRO A 111 -8.50 -0.18 11.18
N THR A 112 -8.80 0.61 10.14
CA THR A 112 -8.99 0.08 8.79
C THR A 112 -7.83 0.49 7.89
N GLY A 113 -7.23 -0.49 7.21
CA GLY A 113 -6.17 -0.24 6.22
C GLY A 113 -4.85 0.27 6.81
N THR A 114 -4.27 -0.47 7.76
CA THR A 114 -2.96 -0.16 8.34
C THR A 114 -1.88 -1.17 7.94
N ILE A 115 -0.62 -0.76 7.93
CA ILE A 115 0.56 -1.63 7.77
C ILE A 115 1.49 -1.53 8.98
N PRO A 116 2.24 -2.59 9.32
CA PRO A 116 3.30 -2.50 10.31
C PRO A 116 4.42 -1.58 9.82
N VAL A 117 4.99 -0.78 10.72
CA VAL A 117 6.17 0.06 10.41
C VAL A 117 7.35 -0.81 9.95
N SER A 118 7.51 -2.00 10.54
CA SER A 118 8.55 -2.99 10.19
C SER A 118 8.49 -3.52 8.75
N LYS A 119 7.46 -3.16 7.98
CA LYS A 119 7.32 -3.51 6.55
C LYS A 119 7.75 -2.38 5.62
N ILE A 120 8.10 -1.22 6.16
CA ILE A 120 8.59 -0.08 5.40
C ILE A 120 10.09 -0.28 5.21
N ASP A 121 10.51 -0.54 3.98
CA ASP A 121 11.91 -0.64 3.62
C ASP A 121 12.45 0.74 3.23
N PRO A 122 13.43 1.31 3.95
CA PRO A 122 13.99 2.60 3.58
C PRO A 122 14.58 2.63 2.16
N ALA A 123 15.13 1.50 1.69
CA ALA A 123 15.71 1.39 0.35
C ALA A 123 14.68 1.57 -0.76
N ALA A 124 13.39 1.35 -0.47
CA ALA A 124 12.31 1.55 -1.44
C ALA A 124 12.30 2.98 -1.99
N LEU A 125 12.63 4.01 -1.18
CA LEU A 125 12.62 5.40 -1.66
C LEU A 125 13.60 5.68 -2.77
N ASP A 126 14.82 5.12 -2.69
CA ASP A 126 15.82 5.33 -3.73
C ASP A 126 15.35 4.68 -5.03
N VAL A 127 14.81 3.46 -4.96
CA VAL A 127 14.24 2.75 -6.12
C VAL A 127 13.10 3.55 -6.76
N LEU A 128 12.16 4.05 -5.95
CA LEU A 128 11.03 4.86 -6.42
C LEU A 128 11.50 6.12 -7.11
N ARG A 129 12.41 6.85 -6.47
CA ARG A 129 12.92 8.12 -6.96
C ARG A 129 13.69 7.94 -8.26
N GLU A 130 14.62 6.97 -8.30
CA GLU A 130 15.40 6.68 -9.51
C GLU A 130 14.50 6.27 -10.68
N ALA A 131 13.51 5.41 -10.43
CA ALA A 131 12.56 5.00 -11.45
C ALA A 131 11.72 6.20 -11.95
N ALA A 132 11.16 6.99 -11.04
CA ALA A 132 10.29 8.11 -11.42
C ALA A 132 11.04 9.22 -12.16
N VAL A 133 12.25 9.57 -11.70
CA VAL A 133 13.13 10.53 -12.40
C VAL A 133 13.53 10.01 -13.77
N LYS A 134 13.74 8.70 -13.93
CA LYS A 134 14.07 8.11 -15.23
C LYS A 134 12.91 8.21 -16.22
N GLU A 135 11.67 8.07 -15.76
CA GLU A 135 10.48 8.15 -16.62
C GLU A 135 10.15 9.58 -17.06
N THR A 136 10.26 10.57 -16.16
CA THR A 136 9.83 11.96 -16.47
C THR A 136 10.96 12.95 -16.68
N GLY A 137 12.17 12.66 -16.19
CA GLY A 137 13.26 13.62 -16.09
C GLY A 137 13.10 14.66 -14.98
N GLU A 138 11.99 14.60 -14.23
CA GLU A 138 11.62 15.61 -13.23
C GLU A 138 11.86 15.12 -11.79
N PRO A 139 12.19 16.01 -10.84
CA PRO A 139 12.33 15.62 -9.43
C PRO A 139 11.01 15.14 -8.80
N VAL A 140 11.13 14.22 -7.84
CA VAL A 140 10.01 13.84 -6.96
C VAL A 140 9.70 14.97 -5.97
N LYS A 141 8.43 15.30 -5.82
CA LYS A 141 7.93 16.28 -4.84
C LYS A 141 7.78 15.67 -3.46
N ASN A 142 7.04 14.57 -3.39
CA ASN A 142 6.73 13.83 -2.17
C ASN A 142 6.30 12.40 -2.54
N VAL A 143 6.35 11.51 -1.55
CA VAL A 143 5.75 10.18 -1.67
C VAL A 143 4.73 9.97 -0.57
N THR A 144 3.65 9.26 -0.89
CA THR A 144 2.64 8.87 0.09
C THR A 144 2.47 7.36 0.12
N LEU A 145 2.16 6.83 1.30
CA LEU A 145 1.86 5.43 1.52
C LEU A 145 0.54 5.34 2.27
N TYR A 146 -0.47 4.78 1.62
CA TYR A 146 -1.73 4.44 2.25
C TYR A 146 -1.69 2.97 2.67
N GLY A 147 -1.80 2.72 3.98
CA GLY A 147 -1.70 1.38 4.55
C GLY A 147 -2.72 0.39 3.99
N GLY A 148 -3.90 0.87 3.56
CA GLY A 148 -4.92 0.02 2.95
C GLY A 148 -4.54 -0.53 1.58
N ASN A 149 -3.82 0.27 0.78
CA ASN A 149 -3.44 -0.09 -0.59
C ASN A 149 -2.01 -0.67 -0.68
N ARG A 150 -1.19 -0.41 0.35
CA ARG A 150 0.19 -0.93 0.48
C ARG A 150 1.05 -0.65 -0.75
N GLN A 151 0.84 0.53 -1.31
CA GLN A 151 1.49 1.02 -2.49
C GLN A 151 1.95 2.44 -2.18
N TRP A 152 3.10 2.79 -2.74
CA TRP A 152 3.55 4.17 -2.76
C TRP A 152 2.84 4.89 -3.89
N THR A 153 2.33 6.09 -3.62
CA THR A 153 2.07 7.07 -4.66
C THR A 153 3.24 8.04 -4.69
N VAL A 154 3.88 8.17 -5.85
CA VAL A 154 5.02 9.07 -6.07
C VAL A 154 4.49 10.28 -6.82
N TYR A 155 4.58 11.46 -6.23
CA TYR A 155 4.16 12.70 -6.87
C TYR A 155 5.37 13.42 -7.43
N MET A 156 5.28 13.81 -8.70
CA MET A 156 6.33 14.57 -9.37
C MET A 156 6.20 16.05 -9.03
N LEU A 157 7.32 16.76 -8.99
CA LEU A 157 7.31 18.21 -8.80
C LEU A 157 6.64 18.92 -9.97
N ARG A 158 6.86 18.39 -11.18
CA ARG A 158 6.35 18.86 -12.48
C ARG A 158 6.37 17.68 -13.45
N GLY A 159 5.82 17.89 -14.65
CA GLY A 159 5.84 16.92 -15.75
C GLY A 159 4.56 16.09 -15.85
N GLU A 160 4.46 15.34 -16.95
CA GLU A 160 3.38 14.39 -17.21
C GLU A 160 3.99 12.97 -17.32
N PRO A 161 3.46 11.96 -16.59
CA PRO A 161 2.38 12.08 -15.62
C PRO A 161 2.82 12.81 -14.33
N ASP A 162 1.85 13.43 -13.64
CA ASP A 162 2.09 14.13 -12.37
C ASP A 162 2.31 13.17 -11.18
N SER A 163 1.96 11.89 -11.35
CA SER A 163 2.04 10.88 -10.32
C SER A 163 2.16 9.46 -10.86
N PHE A 164 2.78 8.60 -10.06
CA PHE A 164 2.90 7.17 -10.28
C PHE A 164 2.47 6.40 -9.03
N VAL A 165 2.21 5.11 -9.23
CA VAL A 165 1.99 4.13 -8.17
C VAL A 165 3.09 3.07 -8.25
N ALA A 166 3.53 2.56 -7.10
CA ALA A 166 4.56 1.53 -7.03
C ALA A 166 4.33 0.57 -5.86
N ASN A 167 4.97 -0.59 -5.92
CA ASN A 167 4.90 -1.61 -4.87
C ASN A 167 5.64 -1.14 -3.61
N LEU A 168 5.33 -1.75 -2.46
CA LEU A 168 5.86 -1.34 -1.15
C LEU A 168 7.41 -1.34 -1.08
N ASN A 169 8.05 -2.25 -1.82
CA ASN A 169 9.51 -2.35 -1.98
C ASN A 169 10.10 -1.33 -2.98
N GLY A 170 9.28 -0.44 -3.54
CA GLY A 170 9.65 0.58 -4.49
C GLY A 170 9.64 0.14 -5.96
N THR A 171 9.45 -1.16 -6.26
CA THR A 171 9.46 -1.67 -7.64
C THR A 171 8.11 -1.49 -8.33
N GLY A 172 8.10 -1.69 -9.66
CA GLY A 172 6.86 -1.76 -10.41
C GLY A 172 6.12 -0.43 -10.54
N LEU A 173 6.89 0.64 -10.76
CA LEU A 173 6.38 1.98 -11.06
C LEU A 173 5.43 1.92 -12.27
N ARG A 174 4.25 2.51 -12.13
CA ARG A 174 3.16 2.47 -13.11
C ARG A 174 2.20 3.63 -12.91
N LEU A 175 1.31 3.86 -13.88
CA LEU A 175 0.21 4.82 -13.71
C LEU A 175 -0.86 4.28 -12.78
N SER A 176 -1.61 5.19 -12.14
CA SER A 176 -2.78 4.80 -11.36
C SER A 176 -3.80 4.09 -12.26
N GLY A 177 -4.23 2.90 -11.85
CA GLY A 177 -5.16 2.05 -12.62
C GLY A 177 -4.48 1.01 -13.52
N GLU A 178 -3.17 1.09 -13.74
CA GLU A 178 -2.43 0.04 -14.44
C GLU A 178 -2.25 -1.21 -13.55
N GLU A 179 -2.21 -2.38 -14.21
CA GLU A 179 -1.98 -3.65 -13.53
C GLU A 179 -0.62 -3.70 -12.85
N ASN A 180 -0.49 -4.49 -11.79
CA ASN A 180 0.78 -4.64 -11.09
C ASN A 180 1.78 -5.41 -11.97
N PRO A 181 2.98 -4.87 -12.26
CA PRO A 181 3.94 -5.51 -13.15
C PRO A 181 4.58 -6.78 -12.56
N ASP A 182 4.57 -6.93 -11.24
CA ASP A 182 5.00 -8.17 -10.61
C ASP A 182 3.81 -9.14 -10.52
N PRO A 183 3.96 -10.41 -10.96
CA PRO A 183 2.95 -11.44 -10.72
C PRO A 183 2.89 -11.74 -9.22
N LEU A 184 2.11 -10.94 -8.49
CA LEU A 184 2.05 -10.94 -7.04
C LEU A 184 1.71 -12.34 -6.51
N GLY A 185 0.96 -13.15 -7.25
CA GLY A 185 0.60 -14.51 -6.85
C GLY A 185 1.80 -15.41 -6.57
N GLY A 186 2.90 -15.20 -7.29
CA GLY A 186 4.14 -15.95 -7.13
C GLY A 186 5.13 -15.36 -6.12
N ALA A 187 4.86 -14.21 -5.50
CA ALA A 187 5.78 -13.60 -4.53
C ALA A 187 5.80 -14.41 -3.21
N PRO A 188 6.94 -14.54 -2.48
CA PRO A 188 7.02 -15.33 -1.24
C PRO A 188 6.01 -14.92 -0.15
N ASP A 189 5.63 -13.66 -0.14
CA ASP A 189 4.67 -13.01 0.75
C ASP A 189 3.23 -12.99 0.19
N SER A 190 3.00 -13.54 -1.00
CA SER A 190 1.66 -13.66 -1.57
C SER A 190 0.72 -14.46 -0.67
N LEU A 191 -0.51 -13.97 -0.45
CA LEU A 191 -1.53 -14.74 0.23
C LEU A 191 -2.07 -15.91 -0.60
N LEU A 192 -1.83 -15.95 -1.92
CA LEU A 192 -2.12 -17.14 -2.73
C LEU A 192 -1.24 -18.33 -2.37
N ARG A 193 -0.14 -18.12 -1.64
CA ARG A 193 0.72 -19.20 -1.13
C ARG A 193 0.13 -19.84 0.11
N ALA A 194 0.28 -21.15 0.21
CA ALA A 194 -0.36 -21.94 1.26
C ALA A 194 0.08 -21.53 2.67
N LYS A 195 1.36 -21.18 2.85
CA LYS A 195 1.88 -20.73 4.15
C LYS A 195 1.19 -19.46 4.65
N ASN A 196 0.89 -18.53 3.75
CA ASN A 196 0.31 -17.24 4.12
C ASN A 196 -1.22 -17.34 4.20
N LEU A 197 -1.86 -18.08 3.29
CA LEU A 197 -3.29 -18.41 3.42
C LEU A 197 -3.60 -19.15 4.72
N GLN A 198 -2.72 -20.06 5.19
CA GLN A 198 -2.94 -20.75 6.46
C GLN A 198 -3.01 -19.77 7.64
N LYS A 199 -2.15 -18.75 7.67
CA LYS A 199 -2.22 -17.70 8.71
C LYS A 199 -3.55 -16.95 8.68
N VAL A 200 -4.06 -16.62 7.48
CA VAL A 200 -5.37 -15.99 7.31
C VAL A 200 -6.48 -16.89 7.87
N LEU A 201 -6.46 -18.18 7.52
CA LEU A 201 -7.45 -19.15 8.01
C LEU A 201 -7.37 -19.34 9.53
N ASP A 202 -6.17 -19.42 10.10
CA ASP A 202 -5.95 -19.55 11.54
C ASP A 202 -6.45 -18.31 12.30
N ALA A 203 -6.23 -17.11 11.74
CA ALA A 203 -6.75 -15.87 12.30
C ALA A 203 -8.28 -15.79 12.19
N ALA A 204 -8.86 -16.15 11.04
CA ALA A 204 -10.31 -16.19 10.85
C ALA A 204 -10.99 -17.23 11.77
N ALA A 205 -10.32 -18.36 12.05
CA ALA A 205 -10.82 -19.39 12.96
C ALA A 205 -11.01 -18.90 14.41
N LYS A 206 -10.27 -17.86 14.83
CA LYS A 206 -10.47 -17.21 16.14
C LYS A 206 -11.78 -16.42 16.21
N GLU A 207 -12.34 -16.05 15.06
CA GLU A 207 -13.56 -15.25 14.97
C GLU A 207 -14.80 -16.09 14.71
N GLY A 208 -14.70 -17.15 13.90
CA GLY A 208 -15.83 -18.02 13.57
C GLY A 208 -15.37 -19.38 13.06
N SER A 209 -16.26 -20.36 13.13
CA SER A 209 -15.96 -21.76 12.77
C SER A 209 -16.45 -22.15 11.37
N ARG A 210 -17.25 -21.30 10.74
CA ARG A 210 -17.88 -21.56 9.45
C ARG A 210 -17.64 -20.39 8.51
N LEU A 211 -17.14 -20.70 7.32
CA LEU A 211 -16.86 -19.76 6.24
C LEU A 211 -18.13 -19.52 5.40
N LEU A 212 -18.42 -18.24 5.17
CA LEU A 212 -19.51 -17.76 4.32
C LEU A 212 -18.99 -17.32 2.94
N ASP A 213 -17.82 -16.68 2.90
CA ASP A 213 -17.15 -16.29 1.66
C ASP A 213 -15.66 -16.09 1.91
N LEU A 214 -14.83 -16.41 0.92
CA LEU A 214 -13.40 -16.14 0.93
C LEU A 214 -12.99 -15.68 -0.46
N THR A 215 -12.51 -14.44 -0.56
CA THR A 215 -11.82 -13.95 -1.74
C THR A 215 -10.37 -13.64 -1.38
N LEU A 216 -9.45 -14.17 -2.18
CA LEU A 216 -8.02 -14.16 -1.93
C LEU A 216 -7.33 -13.53 -3.13
N TRP A 217 -6.76 -12.36 -2.92
CA TRP A 217 -5.83 -11.73 -3.84
C TRP A 217 -4.40 -12.04 -3.36
N PRO A 218 -3.39 -11.85 -4.21
CA PRO A 218 -2.01 -11.96 -3.79
C PRO A 218 -1.63 -11.09 -2.59
N GLU A 219 -2.20 -9.89 -2.48
CA GLU A 219 -1.81 -8.87 -1.51
C GLU A 219 -2.82 -8.66 -0.38
N ARG A 220 -4.00 -9.30 -0.46
CA ARG A 220 -5.08 -9.15 0.52
C ARG A 220 -6.07 -10.31 0.49
N ALA A 221 -6.81 -10.51 1.58
CA ALA A 221 -7.88 -11.49 1.62
C ALA A 221 -9.12 -10.89 2.29
N SER A 222 -10.29 -11.17 1.74
CA SER A 222 -11.59 -10.89 2.35
C SER A 222 -12.17 -12.22 2.82
N VAL A 223 -12.39 -12.38 4.12
CA VAL A 223 -12.94 -13.59 4.72
C VAL A 223 -14.19 -13.23 5.49
N GLN A 224 -15.30 -13.92 5.21
CA GLN A 224 -16.52 -13.76 5.96
C GLN A 224 -16.82 -15.04 6.72
N VAL A 225 -16.95 -14.96 8.04
CA VAL A 225 -17.22 -16.11 8.92
C VAL A 225 -18.49 -15.92 9.73
N GLU A 226 -19.12 -17.02 10.11
CA GLU A 226 -20.29 -17.04 10.97
C GLU A 226 -19.88 -17.14 12.45
N LYS A 227 -20.43 -16.24 13.29
CA LYS A 227 -20.24 -16.23 14.74
C LYS A 227 -21.56 -15.94 15.45
N GLY A 228 -22.16 -16.95 16.07
CA GLY A 228 -23.36 -16.80 16.91
C GLY A 228 -24.54 -16.12 16.19
N GLY A 229 -24.84 -16.53 14.95
CA GLY A 229 -25.92 -15.94 14.15
C GLY A 229 -25.59 -14.58 13.53
N ARG A 230 -24.32 -14.18 13.50
CA ARG A 230 -23.83 -12.95 12.85
C ARG A 230 -22.78 -13.28 11.80
N ALA A 231 -22.69 -12.43 10.79
CA ALA A 231 -21.62 -12.47 9.81
C ALA A 231 -20.50 -11.53 10.26
N VAL A 232 -19.29 -12.05 10.38
CA VAL A 232 -18.08 -11.28 10.68
C VAL A 232 -17.25 -11.18 9.41
N SER A 233 -17.15 -9.99 8.85
CA SER A 233 -16.31 -9.69 7.68
C SER A 233 -14.92 -9.26 8.15
N LEU A 234 -13.91 -9.98 7.70
CA LEU A 234 -12.52 -9.80 8.05
C LEU A 234 -11.75 -9.44 6.77
N GLN A 235 -10.99 -8.35 6.81
CA GLN A 235 -10.03 -8.03 5.76
C GLN A 235 -8.63 -8.32 6.27
N PHE A 236 -7.80 -8.93 5.44
CA PHE A 236 -6.42 -9.23 5.73
C PHE A 236 -5.50 -8.60 4.70
N GLY A 237 -4.34 -8.11 5.15
CA GLY A 237 -3.25 -7.69 4.28
C GLY A 237 -2.36 -8.88 3.87
N PHE A 238 -1.41 -8.63 2.97
CA PHE A 238 -0.41 -9.59 2.47
C PHE A 238 0.38 -10.38 3.53
N ASP A 239 0.54 -9.82 4.72
CA ASP A 239 1.24 -10.42 5.85
C ASP A 239 0.36 -11.40 6.60
N ALA A 240 -0.90 -11.55 6.14
CA ALA A 240 -1.99 -12.26 6.75
C ALA A 240 -2.45 -11.65 8.07
N GLU A 241 -2.18 -10.36 8.30
CA GLU A 241 -2.67 -9.64 9.47
C GLU A 241 -4.02 -8.99 9.20
N LEU A 242 -4.84 -8.93 10.25
CA LEU A 242 -6.18 -8.39 10.18
C LEU A 242 -6.15 -6.86 10.01
N THR A 243 -6.73 -6.37 8.92
CA THR A 243 -6.77 -4.95 8.56
C THR A 243 -8.16 -4.33 8.65
N SER A 244 -9.23 -5.12 8.74
CA SER A 244 -10.59 -4.65 9.07
C SER A 244 -11.40 -5.77 9.69
N ARG A 245 -12.35 -5.40 10.56
CA ARG A 245 -13.29 -6.32 11.21
C ARG A 245 -14.65 -5.68 11.37
N ASP A 246 -15.61 -6.14 10.58
CA ASP A 246 -16.99 -5.64 10.59
C ASP A 246 -17.96 -6.74 11.00
N VAL A 247 -18.90 -6.43 11.89
CA VAL A 247 -19.91 -7.39 12.37
C VAL A 247 -21.27 -6.95 11.88
N ASN A 248 -21.90 -7.79 11.06
CA ASN A 248 -23.20 -7.54 10.47
C ASN A 248 -24.19 -8.65 10.85
N ALA A 249 -25.48 -8.35 10.73
CA ALA A 249 -26.49 -9.39 10.79
C ALA A 249 -26.28 -10.39 9.64
N LEU A 250 -26.61 -11.66 9.86
CA LEU A 250 -26.68 -12.63 8.77
C LEU A 250 -27.84 -12.23 7.85
N ASN A 251 -27.52 -11.87 6.61
CA ASN A 251 -28.55 -11.63 5.61
C ASN A 251 -29.03 -12.98 5.08
N GLY A 252 -30.34 -13.15 4.86
CA GLY A 252 -30.95 -14.43 4.44
C GLY A 252 -30.45 -15.02 3.12
N ALA A 253 -29.56 -14.34 2.39
CA ALA A 253 -28.84 -14.87 1.22
C ALA A 253 -27.67 -15.81 1.60
N GLN A 254 -27.24 -15.84 2.86
CA GLN A 254 -26.10 -16.63 3.35
C GLN A 254 -26.55 -17.94 4.00
N THR A 255 -27.30 -18.76 3.26
CA THR A 255 -27.91 -20.00 3.78
C THR A 255 -26.95 -21.20 3.80
N THR A 256 -25.78 -21.08 3.16
CA THR A 256 -24.78 -22.16 3.07
C THR A 256 -23.42 -21.68 3.55
N SER A 257 -22.74 -22.55 4.29
CA SER A 257 -21.45 -22.25 4.90
C SER A 257 -20.56 -23.48 4.93
N ILE A 258 -19.25 -23.27 4.86
CA ILE A 258 -18.24 -24.33 4.83
C ILE A 258 -17.57 -24.37 6.20
N PRO A 259 -17.50 -25.51 6.90
CA PRO A 259 -16.67 -25.60 8.10
C PRO A 259 -15.24 -25.18 7.77
N LEU A 260 -14.69 -24.21 8.50
CA LEU A 260 -13.39 -23.62 8.17
C LEU A 260 -12.26 -24.67 8.18
N SER A 261 -12.39 -25.68 9.04
CA SER A 261 -11.51 -26.86 9.11
C SER A 261 -11.48 -27.73 7.84
N ARG A 262 -12.45 -27.60 6.94
CA ARG A 262 -12.47 -28.31 5.64
C ARG A 262 -11.73 -27.57 4.55
N VAL A 263 -11.47 -26.27 4.73
CA VAL A 263 -10.71 -25.44 3.79
C VAL A 263 -9.23 -25.79 3.92
N ASP A 264 -8.59 -26.12 2.80
CA ASP A 264 -7.18 -26.48 2.79
C ASP A 264 -6.37 -25.36 2.12
N ALA A 265 -5.45 -24.75 2.88
CA ALA A 265 -4.61 -23.66 2.39
C ALA A 265 -3.75 -24.05 1.17
N ARG A 266 -3.48 -25.34 0.96
CA ARG A 266 -2.73 -25.83 -0.22
C ARG A 266 -3.59 -25.97 -1.46
N ALA A 267 -4.90 -25.72 -1.40
CA ALA A 267 -5.79 -25.89 -2.53
C ALA A 267 -5.39 -25.01 -3.72
N VAL A 268 -5.16 -23.72 -3.49
CA VAL A 268 -4.79 -22.74 -4.54
C VAL A 268 -3.47 -23.12 -5.21
N GLU A 269 -2.45 -23.47 -4.42
CA GLU A 269 -1.16 -23.96 -4.96
C GLU A 269 -1.30 -25.26 -5.76
N ARG A 270 -2.20 -26.17 -5.37
CA ARG A 270 -2.46 -27.39 -6.13
C ARG A 270 -3.16 -27.09 -7.46
N MET A 271 -4.13 -26.17 -7.46
CA MET A 271 -4.77 -25.71 -8.69
C MET A 271 -3.78 -25.05 -9.64
N ALA A 272 -2.89 -24.21 -9.11
CA ALA A 272 -1.86 -23.52 -9.87
C ALA A 272 -0.80 -24.45 -10.50
N LYS A 273 -0.67 -25.69 -10.00
CA LYS A 273 0.18 -26.74 -10.57
C LYS A 273 -0.51 -27.58 -11.65
N SER A 274 -1.79 -27.33 -11.92
CA SER A 274 -2.52 -28.06 -12.97
C SER A 274 -2.00 -27.71 -14.37
N LYS A 275 -2.31 -28.56 -15.36
CA LYS A 275 -2.00 -28.29 -16.78
C LYS A 275 -2.62 -27.00 -17.31
N TYR A 276 -3.60 -26.44 -16.60
CA TYR A 276 -4.37 -25.26 -17.01
C TYR A 276 -3.77 -23.95 -16.48
N ALA A 277 -2.85 -24.01 -15.50
CA ALA A 277 -2.24 -22.83 -14.88
C ALA A 277 -0.71 -22.86 -15.01
N LYS A 278 -0.10 -21.69 -15.23
CA LYS A 278 1.37 -21.53 -15.31
C LYS A 278 1.98 -21.22 -13.94
N GLY A 279 1.57 -21.97 -12.92
CA GLY A 279 1.92 -21.68 -11.53
C GLY A 279 1.19 -20.45 -10.97
N LEU A 280 1.51 -20.10 -9.72
CA LEU A 280 0.89 -18.96 -9.04
C LEU A 280 1.24 -17.60 -9.65
N LYS A 281 2.32 -17.51 -10.44
CA LYS A 281 2.69 -16.27 -11.13
C LYS A 281 1.58 -15.80 -12.09
N GLY A 282 0.85 -16.72 -12.70
CA GLY A 282 -0.28 -16.36 -13.57
C GLY A 282 -1.61 -16.19 -12.84
N ALA A 283 -1.69 -16.35 -11.51
CA ALA A 283 -2.96 -16.29 -10.81
C ALA A 283 -3.28 -14.84 -10.39
N MET A 284 -4.44 -14.34 -10.79
CA MET A 284 -4.89 -13.00 -10.42
C MET A 284 -5.51 -12.99 -9.02
N TYR A 285 -6.44 -13.90 -8.75
CA TYR A 285 -7.08 -14.08 -7.45
C TYR A 285 -7.79 -15.43 -7.38
N ALA A 286 -8.17 -15.86 -6.18
CA ALA A 286 -8.95 -17.06 -5.94
C ALA A 286 -10.20 -16.74 -5.12
N ILE A 287 -11.32 -17.37 -5.43
CA ILE A 287 -12.56 -17.28 -4.64
C ILE A 287 -12.93 -18.67 -4.15
N LEU A 288 -13.33 -18.80 -2.89
CA LEU A 288 -13.97 -19.98 -2.34
C LEU A 288 -15.39 -19.61 -1.88
N ARG A 289 -16.39 -20.06 -2.63
CA ARG A 289 -17.81 -19.85 -2.30
C ARG A 289 -18.47 -21.15 -1.83
N PRO A 290 -19.39 -21.09 -0.84
CA PRO A 290 -20.20 -22.24 -0.42
C PRO A 290 -21.14 -22.76 -1.51
N GLN A 291 -21.59 -21.89 -2.43
CA GLN A 291 -22.34 -22.26 -3.63
C GLN A 291 -21.75 -21.58 -4.87
N PRO A 292 -20.80 -22.22 -5.56
CA PRO A 292 -20.50 -21.94 -6.96
C PRO A 292 -21.41 -22.76 -7.88
N ILE A 293 -21.20 -22.58 -9.19
CA ILE A 293 -22.02 -22.87 -10.39
C ILE A 293 -22.79 -24.23 -10.42
N GLU A 294 -22.52 -25.16 -9.49
CA GLU A 294 -23.09 -26.52 -9.45
C GLU A 294 -23.52 -26.99 -8.04
N GLY A 295 -23.76 -26.08 -7.09
CA GLY A 295 -24.34 -26.44 -5.78
C GLY A 295 -23.41 -27.17 -4.80
N THR A 296 -22.12 -27.25 -5.09
CA THR A 296 -21.08 -27.82 -4.20
C THR A 296 -19.97 -26.82 -3.95
N PRO A 297 -19.41 -26.67 -2.73
CA PRO A 297 -18.33 -25.74 -2.46
C PRO A 297 -17.07 -25.99 -3.32
N GLN A 298 -16.62 -24.97 -4.04
CA GLN A 298 -15.47 -25.04 -4.96
C GLN A 298 -14.59 -23.80 -4.85
N TRP A 299 -13.31 -23.99 -5.09
CA TRP A 299 -12.38 -22.91 -5.42
C TRP A 299 -12.53 -22.53 -6.89
N LEU A 300 -12.50 -21.23 -7.16
CA LEU A 300 -12.36 -20.64 -8.48
C LEU A 300 -11.02 -19.90 -8.50
N LEU A 301 -10.09 -20.30 -9.35
CA LEU A 301 -8.80 -19.61 -9.52
C LEU A 301 -8.84 -18.85 -10.84
N TYR A 302 -8.79 -17.52 -10.77
CA TYR A 302 -8.82 -16.64 -11.93
C TYR A 302 -7.41 -16.47 -12.51
N LEU A 303 -7.35 -16.58 -13.83
CA LEU A 303 -6.14 -16.50 -14.66
C LEU A 303 -6.15 -15.17 -15.44
N PRO A 304 -5.03 -14.76 -16.06
CA PRO A 304 -4.90 -13.46 -16.72
C PRO A 304 -5.78 -13.38 -17.96
N GLU A 305 -5.96 -12.15 -18.45
CA GLU A 305 -6.76 -11.81 -19.64
C GLU A 305 -6.44 -12.72 -20.85
N GLY A 306 -7.49 -13.11 -21.60
CA GLY A 306 -7.40 -14.04 -22.74
C GLY A 306 -7.70 -15.52 -22.42
N SER A 307 -7.97 -15.84 -21.16
CA SER A 307 -8.47 -17.16 -20.73
C SER A 307 -10.00 -17.21 -20.85
N ASP A 308 -10.57 -18.13 -21.62
CA ASP A 308 -12.03 -18.32 -21.73
C ASP A 308 -12.46 -19.76 -21.39
N PRO A 309 -13.21 -19.97 -20.28
CA PRO A 309 -13.56 -18.98 -19.25
C PRO A 309 -12.33 -18.53 -18.43
N PRO A 310 -12.39 -17.38 -17.72
CA PRO A 310 -11.22 -16.76 -17.10
C PRO A 310 -10.78 -17.42 -15.79
N TYR A 311 -11.28 -18.63 -15.49
CA TYR A 311 -11.00 -19.33 -14.25
C TYR A 311 -11.02 -20.85 -14.42
N ILE A 312 -10.32 -21.52 -13.52
CA ILE A 312 -10.40 -22.97 -13.32
C ILE A 312 -11.04 -23.27 -11.97
N THR A 313 -11.72 -24.40 -11.84
CA THR A 313 -12.40 -24.80 -10.62
C THR A 313 -11.77 -26.04 -9.99
N ALA A 314 -11.93 -26.20 -8.68
CA ALA A 314 -11.55 -27.42 -7.97
C ALA A 314 -12.32 -27.55 -6.66
N ASN A 315 -12.33 -28.75 -6.06
CA ASN A 315 -12.95 -28.94 -4.75
C ASN A 315 -12.21 -28.20 -3.62
N LEU A 316 -12.72 -28.24 -2.38
CA LEU A 316 -12.12 -27.59 -1.20
C LEU A 316 -10.65 -27.94 -0.92
N LYS A 317 -10.18 -29.09 -1.44
CA LYS A 317 -8.79 -29.54 -1.34
C LYS A 317 -7.96 -29.14 -2.58
N GLY A 318 -8.51 -28.42 -3.55
CA GLY A 318 -7.84 -28.10 -4.82
C GLY A 318 -7.56 -29.34 -5.67
N ARG A 319 -8.41 -30.38 -5.58
CA ARG A 319 -8.34 -31.60 -6.41
C ARG A 319 -9.49 -31.62 -7.40
N GLY A 320 -9.34 -32.43 -8.46
CA GLY A 320 -10.33 -32.51 -9.53
C GLY A 320 -10.40 -31.20 -10.30
N VAL A 321 -9.24 -30.62 -10.63
CA VAL A 321 -9.17 -29.33 -11.30
C VAL A 321 -9.78 -29.46 -12.69
N SER A 322 -10.75 -28.62 -13.00
CA SER A 322 -11.36 -28.52 -14.33
C SER A 322 -11.30 -27.08 -14.84
N TRP A 323 -11.30 -26.95 -16.16
CA TRP A 323 -11.52 -25.68 -16.82
C TRP A 323 -12.92 -25.75 -17.42
N PRO A 324 -13.91 -25.00 -16.89
CA PRO A 324 -15.28 -25.09 -17.40
C PRO A 324 -15.30 -24.85 -18.91
N GLY A 325 -16.03 -25.67 -19.67
CA GLY A 325 -16.06 -25.57 -21.13
C GLY A 325 -14.84 -26.13 -21.89
N ARG A 326 -13.80 -26.62 -21.21
CA ARG A 326 -12.64 -27.31 -21.83
C ARG A 326 -12.37 -28.65 -21.15
N GLY A 327 -12.71 -29.75 -21.82
CA GLY A 327 -12.47 -31.13 -21.38
C GLY A 327 -11.00 -31.49 -21.20
#